data_AF-A0A382AEA4-F1
#
_entry.id   AF-A0A382AEA4-F1
#
_cell.length_a   1.000
_cell.length_b   1.000
_cell.length_c   1.000
_cell.angle_alpha   90.00
_cell.angle_beta   90.00
_cell.angle_gamma   90.00
#
_symmetry.space_group_name_H-M   'P 1'
#
loop_
_entity.id
_entity.type
_entity.pdbx_description
1 polymer ?
#
loop_
_entity_poly.entity_id
_entity_poly.type
_entity_poly.pdbx_seq_one_letter_code
_entity_poly.pdbx_strand_id
1 'polypeptide(L)' 'VIVSHQKRTMEAADCLYGVSMAPGGSSKVVSERVGAARAAQSIGILANG' A
#
# COMPACT_ATOMS: atom_id res chain seq x y z
N VAL A 1 -5.73 3.86 -13.62
CA VAL A 1 -5.07 4.36 -12.40
C VAL A 1 -5.95 5.43 -11.77
N ILE A 2 -6.21 5.36 -10.47
CA ILE A 2 -7.06 6.31 -9.74
C ILE A 2 -6.18 7.02 -8.71
N VAL A 3 -6.29 8.35 -8.62
CA VAL A 3 -5.61 9.16 -7.59
C VAL A 3 -6.67 9.67 -6.64
N SER A 4 -6.59 9.25 -5.38
CA SER A 4 -7.57 9.62 -4.35
C SER A 4 -6.92 9.59 -2.98
N HIS A 5 -7.39 10.47 -2.09
CA HIS A 5 -7.08 10.43 -0.66
C HIS A 5 -8.16 9.68 0.14
N GLN A 6 -9.20 9.18 -0.53
CA GLN A 6 -10.31 8.51 0.13
C GLN A 6 -9.89 7.12 0.61
N LYS A 7 -9.83 6.93 1.93
CA LYS A 7 -9.41 5.67 2.57
C LYS A 7 -10.11 4.43 2.01
N ARG A 8 -11.44 4.46 1.91
CA ARG A 8 -12.22 3.32 1.38
C ARG A 8 -11.83 2.95 -0.06
N THR A 9 -11.52 3.94 -0.89
CA THR A 9 -11.06 3.71 -2.27
C THR A 9 -9.66 3.11 -2.28
N MET A 10 -8.77 3.57 -1.39
CA MET A 10 -7.42 3.03 -1.25
C MET A 10 -7.42 1.58 -0.73
N GLU A 11 -8.26 1.25 0.25
CA GLU A 11 -8.37 -0.12 0.81
C GLU A 11 -8.88 -1.16 -0.19
N ALA A 12 -9.60 -0.70 -1.23
CA ALA A 12 -10.13 -1.55 -2.29
C ALA A 12 -9.13 -1.78 -3.44
N ALA A 13 -7.98 -1.09 -3.45
CA ALA A 13 -6.99 -1.20 -4.53
C ALA A 13 -6.08 -2.43 -4.34
N ASP A 14 -5.65 -3.03 -5.45
CA ASP A 14 -4.67 -4.13 -5.42
C ASP A 14 -3.27 -3.66 -5.00
N CYS A 15 -2.92 -2.43 -5.41
CA CYS A 15 -1.64 -1.76 -5.12
C CYS A 15 -1.87 -0.29 -4.79
N LEU A 16 -1.03 0.24 -3.90
CA LEU A 16 -1.01 1.65 -3.53
C LEU A 16 0.33 2.29 -3.93
N TYR A 17 0.28 3.55 -4.37
CA TYR A 17 1.44 4.36 -4.67
C TYR A 17 1.45 5.59 -3.77
N GLY A 18 2.41 5.63 -2.84
CA GLY A 18 2.64 6.76 -1.96
C GLY A 18 3.63 7.72 -2.60
N VAL A 19 3.33 9.03 -2.56
CA VAL A 19 4.21 10.08 -3.06
C VAL A 19 4.51 11.04 -1.92
N SER A 20 5.80 11.28 -1.69
CA SER A 20 6.27 12.24 -0.69
C SER A 20 7.16 13.29 -1.35
N MET A 21 6.91 14.56 -1.04
CA MET A 21 7.68 15.69 -1.56
C MET A 21 8.64 16.20 -0.47
N ALA A 22 9.92 16.33 -0.79
CA ALA A 22 10.89 17.01 0.08
C ALA A 22 10.90 18.52 -0.23
N PRO A 23 11.17 19.40 0.76
CA PRO A 23 11.40 20.82 0.49
C PRO A 23 12.60 20.98 -0.47
N GLY A 24 12.41 21.66 -1.59
CA GLY A 24 13.49 22.01 -2.53
C GLY A 24 13.71 21.06 -3.71
N GLY A 25 12.88 20.04 -3.91
CA GLY A 25 12.94 19.25 -5.15
C GLY A 25 12.43 17.81 -5.02
N SER A 26 12.51 17.10 -6.15
CA SER A 26 12.15 15.69 -6.45
C SER A 26 11.17 14.97 -5.50
N SER A 27 10.09 14.45 -6.08
CA SER A 27 9.19 13.51 -5.40
C SER A 27 9.86 12.16 -5.18
N LYS A 28 9.68 11.58 -4.00
CA LYS A 28 9.94 10.16 -3.75
C LYS A 28 8.64 9.39 -3.90
N VAL A 29 8.71 8.24 -4.57
CA VAL A 29 7.56 7.35 -4.77
C VAL A 29 7.86 6.01 -4.13
N VAL A 30 6.89 5.49 -3.38
CA VAL A 30 6.89 4.12 -2.84
C VAL A 30 5.67 3.37 -3.36
N SER A 31 5.82 2.06 -3.59
CA SER A 31 4.72 1.19 -4.02
C SER A 31 4.52 0.06 -3.03
N GLU A 32 3.26 -0.22 -2.69
CA GLU A 32 2.89 -1.34 -1.83
C GLU A 32 1.84 -2.22 -2.52
N ARG A 33 2.06 -3.55 -2.49
CA ARG A 33 1.06 -4.54 -2.91
C ARG A 33 0.23 -4.97 -1.71
N VAL A 34 -1.03 -4.55 -1.67
CA VAL A 34 -1.93 -4.79 -0.53
C VAL A 34 -2.35 -6.26 -0.45
N GLY A 35 -2.47 -6.94 -1.59
CA GLY A 35 -2.78 -8.38 -1.63
C GLY A 35 -1.70 -9.29 -1.03
N ALA A 36 -0.43 -8.94 -1.20
CA ALA A 36 0.69 -9.70 -0.63
C ALA A 36 0.75 -9.57 0.90
N ALA A 37 0.44 -8.38 1.43
CA ALA A 37 0.35 -8.16 2.87
C ALA A 37 -0.77 -8.99 3.53
N ARG A 38 -1.90 -9.20 2.85
CA ARG A 38 -2.99 -10.06 3.33
C ARG A 38 -2.59 -11.54 3.34
N ALA A 39 -1.96 -12.03 2.27
CA ALA A 39 -1.50 -13.42 2.18
C ALA A 39 -0.44 -13.75 3.24
N ALA A 40 0.52 -12.85 3.47
CA ALA A 40 1.53 -13.01 4.52
C ALA A 40 0.91 -13.08 5.93
N GLN A 41 -0.11 -12.26 6.23
CA GLN A 41 -0.84 -12.32 7.49
C GLN A 41 -1.59 -13.65 7.67
N SER A 42 -2.23 -14.16 6.63
CA SER A 42 -2.91 -15.47 6.68
C SER A 42 -1.95 -16.63 6.95
N ILE A 43 -0.75 -16.61 6.37
CA ILE A 43 0.28 -17.62 6.60
C ILE A 43 0.80 -17.55 8.05
N GLY A 44 1.02 -16.35 8.59
CA GLY A 44 1.48 -16.16 9.97
C GLY A 44 0.47 -16.65 11.02
N ILE A 45 -0.83 -16.58 10.73
CA ILE A 45 -1.88 -17.12 11.60
C ILE A 45 -1.84 -18.66 11.63
N LEU A 46 -1.60 -19.30 10.48
CA LEU A 46 -1.53 -20.76 10.36
C LEU A 46 -0.24 -21.36 10.95
N ALA A 47 0.85 -20.60 11.00
CA ALA A 47 2.14 -21.06 11.52
C ALA A 47 2.25 -21.05 13.05
N ASN A 48 1.34 -20.37 13.76
CA ASN A 48 1.34 -20.23 15.22
C ASN A 48 0.28 -21.11 15.91
N GLY A 49 -0.23 -22.14 15.23
CA GLY A 49 -1.22 -23.10 15.74
C GLY A 49 -0.62 -24.46 16.05
#